data_AF-A0A7M4AHT9-F1
#
_entry.id   AF-A0A7M4AHT9-F1
#
_cell.length_a   1.000
_cell.length_b   1.000
_cell.length_c   1.000
_cell.angle_alpha   90.00
_cell.angle_beta   90.00
_cell.angle_gamma   90.00
#
_symmetry.space_group_name_H-M   'P 1'
#
loop_
_entity.id
_entity.type
_entity.pdbx_description
1 polymer ?
#
loop_
_entity_poly.entity_id
_entity_poly.type
_entity_poly.pdbx_seq_one_letter_code
_entity_poly.pdbx_strand_id
1 'polypeptide(L)' 'MAQAATNGKKAAVIGSGFGGLGAAIRLQSAGIKTVLYEARDLPGG' A
#
# COMPACT_ATOMS: atom_id res chain seq x y z
N MET A 1 4.04 -8.13 -16.69
CA MET A 1 4.11 -6.96 -15.79
C MET A 1 5.42 -7.05 -15.03
N ALA A 2 6.36 -6.14 -15.30
CA ALA A 2 7.69 -6.16 -14.68
C ALA A 2 7.58 -5.76 -13.19
N GLN A 3 8.17 -6.55 -12.30
CA GLN A 3 8.26 -6.19 -10.88
C GLN A 3 9.15 -4.95 -10.79
N ALA A 4 8.59 -3.81 -10.36
CA ALA A 4 9.40 -2.63 -10.04
C ALA A 4 10.46 -3.04 -9.01
N ALA A 5 11.72 -2.65 -9.24
CA ALA A 5 12.83 -2.97 -8.36
C ALA A 5 12.49 -2.47 -6.94
N THR A 6 12.19 -3.41 -6.04
CA THR A 6 11.88 -3.04 -4.66
C THR A 6 13.14 -2.50 -4.03
N ASN A 7 13.08 -1.28 -3.48
CA ASN A 7 14.21 -0.60 -2.85
C ASN A 7 14.69 -1.24 -1.53
N GLY A 8 14.39 -2.54 -1.32
CA GLY A 8 14.66 -3.31 -0.11
C GLY A 8 13.71 -3.03 1.05
N LYS A 9 12.94 -1.94 1.01
CA LYS A 9 12.06 -1.52 2.11
C LYS A 9 10.69 -2.18 1.99
N LYS A 10 10.10 -2.46 3.16
CA LYS A 10 8.75 -3.02 3.31
C LYS A 10 7.92 -2.08 4.15
N ALA A 11 6.64 -1.93 3.80
CA ALA A 11 5.68 -1.14 4.56
C ALA A 11 4.36 -1.89 4.73
N ALA A 12 3.74 -1.73 5.90
CA ALA A 12 2.38 -2.15 6.18
C ALA A 12 1.52 -0.90 6.38
N VAL A 13 0.39 -0.83 5.68
CA VAL A 13 -0.60 0.25 5.82
C VAL A 13 -1.86 -0.38 6.41
N ILE A 14 -2.40 0.23 7.47
CA ILE A 14 -3.61 -0.25 8.15
C ILE A 14 -4.75 0.74 7.89
N GLY A 15 -5.85 0.24 7.35
CA GLY A 15 -7.02 1.00 6.93
C GLY A 15 -6.98 1.37 5.44
N SER A 16 -8.10 1.17 4.75
CA SER A 16 -8.29 1.43 3.32
C SER A 16 -9.20 2.63 3.04
N GLY A 17 -9.32 3.54 4.01
CA GLY A 17 -9.90 4.86 3.77
C GLY A 17 -9.07 5.69 2.78
N PHE A 18 -9.54 6.91 2.48
CA PHE A 18 -8.86 7.81 1.53
C PHE A 18 -7.36 7.99 1.83
N GLY A 19 -7.01 8.21 3.10
CA GLY A 19 -5.62 8.38 3.53
C GLY A 19 -4.77 7.11 3.36
N GLY A 20 -5.32 5.95 3.72
CA GLY A 20 -4.60 4.67 3.67
C GLY A 20 -4.33 4.21 2.25
N LEU A 21 -5.34 4.28 1.37
CA LEU A 21 -5.17 4.00 -0.06
C LEU A 21 -4.17 4.97 -0.71
N GLY A 22 -4.29 6.28 -0.41
CA GLY A 22 -3.36 7.28 -0.91
C GLY A 22 -1.92 7.02 -0.47
N ALA A 23 -1.71 6.67 0.81
CA ALA A 23 -0.40 6.32 1.34
C ALA A 23 0.16 5.05 0.68
N ALA A 24 -0.65 3.99 0.55
CA ALA A 24 -0.22 2.72 -0.02
C ALA A 24 0.22 2.87 -1.48
N ILE A 25 -0.54 3.63 -2.29
CA ILE A 25 -0.21 3.94 -3.68
C ILE A 25 1.12 4.70 -3.75
N ARG A 26 1.29 5.74 -2.93
CA ARG A 26 2.53 6.54 -2.94
C ARG A 26 3.76 5.72 -2.54
N LEU A 27 3.64 4.85 -1.54
CA LEU A 27 4.71 3.94 -1.13
C LEU A 27 5.06 2.96 -2.27
N GLN A 28 4.05 2.40 -2.94
CA GLN A 28 4.27 1.51 -4.08
C GLN A 28 4.93 2.24 -5.26
N SER A 29 4.49 3.45 -5.59
CA SER A 29 5.10 4.30 -6.62
C SER A 29 6.55 4.67 -6.28
N ALA A 30 6.92 4.74 -5.00
CA ALA A 30 8.28 4.92 -4.53
C ALA A 30 9.13 3.62 -4.55
N GLY A 31 8.59 2.52 -5.06
CA GLY A 31 9.28 1.23 -5.14
C GLY A 31 9.37 0.49 -3.81
N ILE A 32 8.51 0.80 -2.83
CA ILE A 32 8.46 0.10 -1.54
C ILE A 32 7.48 -1.07 -1.67
N LYS A 33 7.86 -2.25 -1.16
CA LYS A 33 6.93 -3.37 -1.07
C LYS A 33 5.89 -3.09 0.01
N THR A 34 4.68 -2.73 -0.41
CA THR A 34 3.61 -2.32 0.49
C THR A 34 2.52 -3.39 0.59
N VAL A 35 2.08 -3.67 1.81
CA VAL A 35 0.89 -4.48 2.10
C VAL A 35 -0.15 -3.60 2.77
N LEU A 36 -1.39 -3.60 2.27
CA LEU A 36 -2.51 -2.87 2.83
C LEU A 36 -3.44 -3.86 3.54
N TYR A 37 -3.82 -3.54 4.78
CA TYR A 37 -4.75 -4.31 5.58
C TYR A 37 -6.01 -3.48 5.85
N GLU A 38 -7.17 -4.11 5.72
CA GLU A 38 -8.48 -3.54 6.04
C GLU A 38 -9.22 -4.52 6.95
N ALA A 39 -9.92 -4.00 7.95
CA ALA A 39 -10.67 -4.83 8.89
C ALA A 39 -12.02 -5.27 8.31
N ARG A 40 -12.56 -4.51 7.36
CA ARG A 40 -13.83 -4.78 6.71
C ARG A 40 -13.65 -5.54 5.39
N ASP A 41 -14.74 -6.07 4.87
CA ASP A 41 -14.74 -6.80 3.61
C ASP A 41 -14.53 -5.90 2.38
N LEU A 42 -14.80 -4.58 2.52
CA LEU A 42 -14.76 -3.61 1.43
C LEU A 42 -13.82 -2.43 1.71
N PRO A 43 -13.13 -1.93 0.66
CA PRO A 43 -12.29 -0.75 0.78
C PRO A 43 -13.11 0.55 0.84
N GLY A 44 -12.50 1.63 1.32
CA GLY A 44 -13.11 2.96 1.31
C GLY A 44 -13.24 3.63 2.68
N GLY A 45 -12.86 2.95 3.76
CA GLY A 45 -12.95 3.44 5.14
C GLY A 45 -14.31 3.21 5.78
#